data_AF-B8A274-F1
#
_entry.id   AF-B8A274-F1
#
_cell.length_a   1.000
_cell.length_b   1.000
_cell.length_c   1.000
_cell.angle_alpha   90.00
_cell.angle_beta   90.00
_cell.angle_gamma   90.00
#
_symmetry.space_group_name_H-M   'P 1'
#
loop_
_entity.id
_entity.type
_entity.pdbx_description
1 polymer ?
#
loop_
_entity_poly.entity_id
_entity_poly.type
_entity_poly.pdbx_seq_one_letter_code
_entity_poly.pdbx_strand_id
1 'polypeptide(L)'
;MNNMLAERIKEFLNRLVTDHGSIDLEWLRDVQPDKAKDFLLSIRGLGLKSVECVRLLTLHHMAFPVDTNVGRICVRLGWVPLQPLPESLQLHLLEMYPMLEHIQKYLWPRLCKLDQRTLYELHYQMITFGKVFCTKSKPNCNSCPMRAECKHFASAFASARLALPAPEEKCLVTLEDPNVVEFSHQTYINSGSVGQLEWSANYPKHAVSGNHQPIIEEPLSPECETENIEAHEGAIEDFFCEESDEIPTINLNIEEFTQNLKDYMQANNVEIEYADMSKALVAITPDAASIPTPKLKNVNRLRTEHQVYELPDSHPLLEGFEQREPDDPCPYLLSIWTPGETAQSIDAPKTFCDSGETGRLCGSSICFSCNNIREMQAQKVRGTLLIPCRTAMRGSFPLNGTYFQVNEVFADHCSSQNPIDVPRSWIWDLPRRTVYFGTSVPTIFRGLTTEEIQRCFWRGFVCVRGFDRTVRAPRPLYARLHFPVSKVVRGKKPGAARAEE
;
A
#
# COMPACT_ATOMS: atom_id res chain seq x y z
N MET A 1 -7.78 6.33 29.80
CA MET A 1 -8.05 7.20 28.62
C MET A 1 -9.50 7.08 28.16
N ASN A 2 -10.04 5.87 27.97
CA ASN A 2 -11.42 5.66 27.49
C ASN A 2 -12.49 6.31 28.39
N ASN A 3 -12.37 6.21 29.72
CA ASN A 3 -13.34 6.84 30.64
C ASN A 3 -13.34 8.37 30.56
N MET A 4 -12.19 9.00 30.36
CA MET A 4 -12.10 10.46 30.20
C MET A 4 -12.74 10.94 28.89
N LEU A 5 -12.61 10.17 27.81
CA LEU A 5 -13.26 10.50 26.54
C LEU A 5 -14.78 10.32 26.65
N ALA A 6 -15.24 9.24 27.27
CA ALA A 6 -16.66 9.01 27.52
C ALA A 6 -17.29 10.15 28.33
N GLU A 7 -16.60 10.61 29.39
CA GLU A 7 -17.02 11.75 30.19
C GLU A 7 -17.13 13.03 29.35
N ARG A 8 -16.08 13.39 28.59
CA ARG A 8 -16.10 14.59 27.72
C ARG A 8 -17.19 14.55 26.65
N ILE A 9 -17.43 13.38 26.05
CA ILE A 9 -18.51 13.22 25.06
C ILE A 9 -19.86 13.45 25.73
N LYS A 10 -20.10 12.86 26.91
CA LYS A 10 -21.35 13.07 27.66
C LYS A 10 -21.53 14.53 28.08
N GLU A 11 -20.48 15.18 28.59
CA GLU A 11 -20.49 16.61 28.92
C GLU A 11 -20.87 17.46 27.71
N PHE A 12 -20.27 17.18 26.55
CA PHE A 12 -20.56 17.90 25.31
C PHE A 12 -22.03 17.71 24.87
N LEU A 13 -22.53 16.48 24.84
CA LEU A 13 -23.91 16.20 24.45
C LEU A 13 -24.91 16.88 25.41
N ASN A 14 -24.65 16.84 26.72
CA ASN A 14 -25.49 17.53 27.71
C ASN A 14 -25.47 19.05 27.51
N ARG A 15 -24.30 19.63 27.20
CA ARG A 15 -24.18 21.06 26.87
C ARG A 15 -25.00 21.40 25.64
N LEU A 16 -24.94 20.61 24.56
CA LEU A 16 -25.75 20.86 23.36
C LEU A 16 -27.26 20.86 23.66
N VAL A 17 -27.74 19.88 24.43
CA VAL A 17 -29.15 19.84 24.84
C VAL A 17 -29.51 21.05 25.71
N THR A 18 -28.62 21.48 26.61
CA THR A 18 -28.85 22.63 27.48
C THR A 18 -28.89 23.96 26.70
N ASP A 19 -27.93 24.16 25.80
CA ASP A 19 -27.73 25.42 25.09
C ASP A 19 -28.64 25.54 23.84
N HIS A 20 -28.94 24.42 23.18
CA HIS A 20 -29.61 24.37 21.87
C HIS A 20 -30.86 23.47 21.81
N GLY A 21 -31.19 22.74 22.89
CA GLY A 21 -32.37 21.86 22.94
C GLY A 21 -32.25 20.55 22.14
N SER A 22 -31.14 20.32 21.45
CA SER A 22 -30.88 19.15 20.62
C SER A 22 -29.39 18.78 20.63
N ILE A 23 -29.05 17.55 20.26
CA ILE A 23 -27.65 17.10 20.04
C ILE A 23 -27.18 17.34 18.60
N ASP A 24 -28.01 17.97 17.77
CA ASP A 24 -27.72 18.25 16.38
C ASP A 24 -26.75 19.44 16.21
N LEU A 25 -25.88 19.34 15.21
CA LEU A 25 -24.86 20.34 14.87
C LEU A 25 -24.99 20.85 13.44
N GLU A 26 -26.03 20.46 12.69
CA GLU A 26 -26.20 20.88 11.28
C GLU A 26 -26.29 22.40 11.12
N TRP A 27 -26.79 23.11 12.13
CA TRP A 27 -26.79 24.59 12.17
C TRP A 27 -25.40 25.22 12.00
N LEU A 28 -24.31 24.50 12.28
CA LEU A 28 -22.95 25.00 12.04
C LEU A 28 -22.64 25.26 10.56
N ARG A 29 -23.41 24.67 9.62
CA ARG A 29 -23.25 24.92 8.18
C ARG A 29 -23.62 26.34 7.78
N ASP A 30 -24.56 26.94 8.49
CA ASP A 30 -25.05 28.30 8.21
C ASP A 30 -24.29 29.38 9.01
N VAL A 31 -23.36 28.96 9.88
CA VAL A 31 -22.57 29.85 10.72
C VAL A 31 -21.32 30.31 9.98
N GLN A 32 -20.97 31.60 10.13
CA GLN A 32 -19.73 32.14 9.57
C GLN A 32 -18.49 31.31 9.99
N PRO A 33 -17.53 31.03 9.08
CA PRO A 33 -16.45 30.07 9.32
C PRO A 33 -15.60 30.31 10.56
N ASP A 34 -15.42 31.56 10.98
CA ASP A 34 -14.66 31.92 12.18
C ASP A 34 -15.47 31.68 13.46
N LYS A 35 -16.77 31.99 13.46
CA LYS A 35 -17.66 31.69 14.59
C LYS A 35 -17.83 30.19 14.79
N ALA A 36 -17.91 29.42 13.70
CA ALA A 36 -17.94 27.97 13.77
C ALA A 36 -16.64 27.42 14.38
N LYS A 37 -15.48 28.01 14.02
CA LYS A 37 -14.18 27.66 14.62
C LYS A 37 -14.16 27.94 16.12
N ASP A 38 -14.60 29.12 16.54
CA ASP A 38 -14.61 29.53 17.95
C ASP A 38 -15.52 28.64 18.78
N PHE A 39 -16.72 28.32 18.27
CA PHE A 39 -17.63 27.39 18.92
C PHE A 39 -16.98 26.01 19.08
N LEU A 40 -16.40 25.45 18.02
CA LEU A 40 -15.77 24.13 18.05
C LEU A 40 -14.55 24.11 19.00
N LEU A 41 -13.76 25.17 19.07
CA LEU A 41 -12.64 25.32 20.01
C LEU A 41 -13.12 25.48 21.47
N SER A 42 -14.33 25.98 21.69
CA SER A 42 -14.94 26.06 23.03
C SER A 42 -15.30 24.67 23.60
N ILE A 43 -15.30 23.61 22.78
CA ILE A 43 -15.64 22.26 23.22
C ILE A 43 -14.44 21.63 23.92
N ARG A 44 -14.59 21.33 25.20
CA ARG A 44 -13.56 20.68 26.02
C ARG A 44 -13.11 19.37 25.38
N GLY A 45 -11.85 19.32 24.96
CA GLY A 45 -11.24 18.14 24.36
C GLY A 45 -11.13 18.18 22.83
N LEU A 46 -11.70 19.18 22.16
CA LEU A 46 -11.41 19.48 20.76
C LEU A 46 -10.26 20.49 20.68
N GLY A 47 -9.10 20.02 20.22
CA GLY A 47 -7.98 20.88 19.87
C GLY A 47 -8.04 21.38 18.43
N LEU A 48 -7.16 22.32 18.09
CA LEU A 48 -7.09 22.97 16.77
C LEU A 48 -7.12 21.98 15.60
N LYS A 49 -6.35 20.88 15.66
CA LYS A 49 -6.36 19.83 14.62
C LYS A 49 -7.76 19.28 14.38
N SER A 50 -8.49 18.92 15.45
CA SER A 50 -9.81 18.31 15.33
C SER A 50 -10.83 19.31 14.80
N VAL A 51 -10.74 20.57 15.25
CA VAL A 51 -11.59 21.66 14.77
C VAL A 51 -11.36 21.91 13.28
N GLU A 52 -10.11 22.02 12.83
CA GLU A 52 -9.83 22.19 11.39
C GLU A 52 -10.28 20.97 10.58
N CYS A 53 -10.23 19.74 11.12
CA CYS A 53 -10.78 18.57 10.44
C CYS A 53 -12.29 18.71 10.22
N VAL A 54 -13.06 19.11 11.24
CA VAL A 54 -14.52 19.31 11.09
C VAL A 54 -14.79 20.44 10.10
N ARG A 55 -14.05 21.55 10.19
CA ARG A 55 -14.17 22.69 9.27
C ARG A 55 -13.92 22.27 7.82
N LEU A 56 -12.82 21.57 7.54
CA LEU A 56 -12.45 21.18 6.18
C LEU A 56 -13.34 20.05 5.62
N LEU A 57 -13.52 18.98 6.40
CA LEU A 57 -14.10 17.71 5.92
C LEU A 57 -15.63 17.65 6.02
N THR A 58 -16.25 18.45 6.90
CA THR A 58 -17.69 18.35 7.18
C THR A 58 -18.41 19.65 6.88
N LEU A 59 -17.85 20.80 7.27
CA LEU A 59 -18.46 22.12 7.03
C LEU A 59 -18.02 22.75 5.71
N HIS A 60 -17.05 22.15 5.00
CA HIS A 60 -16.54 22.64 3.71
C HIS A 60 -15.99 24.08 3.79
N HIS A 61 -15.44 24.44 4.95
CA HIS A 61 -14.76 25.71 5.16
C HIS A 61 -13.31 25.65 4.65
N MET A 62 -12.77 26.83 4.29
CA MET A 62 -11.34 27.03 4.04
C MET A 62 -10.53 26.75 5.32
N ALA A 63 -9.97 25.55 5.42
CA ALA A 63 -9.27 25.04 6.60
C ALA A 63 -8.19 24.04 6.19
N PHE A 64 -7.15 23.87 7.02
CA PHE A 64 -6.12 22.86 6.77
C PHE A 64 -5.66 22.21 8.08
N PRO A 65 -6.08 20.97 8.37
CA PRO A 65 -5.71 20.28 9.59
C PRO A 65 -4.27 19.75 9.49
N VAL A 66 -3.42 20.16 10.44
CA VAL A 66 -2.07 19.59 10.58
C VAL A 66 -2.10 18.46 11.61
N ASP A 67 -2.07 17.22 11.13
CA ASP A 67 -1.92 16.03 11.96
C ASP A 67 -0.43 15.59 12.07
N THR A 68 -0.19 14.48 12.75
CA THR A 68 1.16 13.93 12.91
C THR A 68 1.77 13.41 11.61
N ASN A 69 0.97 13.09 10.59
CA ASN A 69 1.46 12.73 9.26
C ASN A 69 1.89 13.97 8.51
N VAL A 70 1.01 14.96 8.39
CA VAL A 70 1.25 16.24 7.75
C VAL A 70 2.50 16.90 8.35
N GLY A 71 2.56 17.04 9.68
CA GLY A 71 3.71 17.65 10.36
C GLY A 71 5.02 16.92 10.08
N ARG A 72 5.03 15.58 10.17
CA ARG A 72 6.20 14.76 9.86
C ARG A 72 6.65 14.92 8.41
N ILE A 73 5.71 14.90 7.46
CA ILE A 73 6.00 14.99 6.02
C ILE A 73 6.60 16.36 5.70
N CYS A 74 5.98 17.44 6.16
CA CYS A 74 6.46 18.80 5.90
C CYS A 74 7.89 19.02 6.44
N VAL A 75 8.20 18.48 7.62
CA VAL A 75 9.56 18.57 8.18
C VAL A 75 10.54 17.70 7.39
N ARG A 76 10.19 16.45 7.07
CA ARG A 76 11.08 15.53 6.35
C ARG A 76 11.39 15.97 4.92
N LEU A 77 10.40 16.54 4.23
CA LEU A 77 10.61 17.18 2.92
C LEU A 77 11.36 18.50 3.04
N GLY A 78 11.39 19.12 4.23
CA GLY A 78 12.08 20.37 4.47
C GLY A 78 11.29 21.62 4.08
N TRP A 79 9.97 21.49 3.94
CA TRP A 79 9.02 22.59 3.71
C TRP A 79 8.87 23.47 4.93
N VAL A 80 8.92 22.88 6.13
CA VAL A 80 8.95 23.62 7.39
C VAL A 80 10.40 23.72 7.85
N PRO A 81 10.94 24.93 8.00
CA PRO A 81 12.30 25.12 8.48
C PRO A 81 12.40 24.67 9.93
N LEU A 82 13.48 23.96 10.25
CA LEU A 82 13.85 23.66 11.62
C LEU A 82 14.87 24.70 12.11
N GLN A 83 14.93 24.89 13.42
CA GLN A 83 16.12 25.50 14.01
C GLN A 83 17.36 24.66 13.68
N PRO A 84 18.55 25.27 13.60
CA PRO A 84 19.79 24.53 13.39
C PRO A 84 19.87 23.34 14.35
N LEU A 85 19.99 22.14 13.79
CA LEU A 85 20.16 20.94 14.58
C LEU A 85 21.57 20.93 15.18
N PRO A 86 21.76 20.36 16.38
CA PRO A 86 23.09 20.08 16.90
C PRO A 86 23.94 19.33 15.86
N GLU A 87 25.25 19.58 15.81
CA GLU A 87 26.16 19.00 14.80
C GLU A 87 26.11 17.45 14.76
N SER A 88 25.84 16.82 15.90
CA SER A 88 25.72 15.37 16.04
C SER A 88 24.36 14.80 15.62
N LEU A 89 23.33 15.64 15.44
CA LEU A 89 21.96 15.21 15.19
C LEU A 89 21.57 15.43 13.72
N GLN A 90 21.46 14.31 13.01
CA GLN A 90 21.05 14.32 11.61
C GLN A 90 19.51 14.31 11.49
N LEU A 91 18.99 14.96 10.45
CA LEU A 91 17.54 15.12 10.24
C LEU A 91 16.78 13.78 10.22
N HIS A 92 17.39 12.72 9.69
CA HIS A 92 16.75 11.41 9.61
C HIS A 92 16.70 10.63 10.93
N LEU A 93 17.45 11.09 11.94
CA LEU A 93 17.47 10.55 13.29
C LEU A 93 16.51 11.29 14.24
N LEU A 94 15.77 12.29 13.75
CA LEU A 94 14.79 13.00 14.57
C LEU A 94 13.69 12.06 15.08
N GLU A 95 13.58 11.96 16.39
CA GLU A 95 12.50 11.24 17.08
C GLU A 95 11.27 12.13 17.33
N MET A 96 11.50 13.44 17.45
CA MET A 96 10.50 14.44 17.74
C MET A 96 10.47 15.53 16.66
N TYR A 97 9.27 16.04 16.41
CA TYR A 97 9.01 17.13 15.46
C TYR A 97 8.52 18.37 16.22
N PRO A 98 8.61 19.57 15.61
CA PRO A 98 8.02 20.78 16.18
C PRO A 98 6.54 20.58 16.52
N MET A 99 6.05 21.37 17.49
CA MET A 99 4.64 21.36 17.87
C MET A 99 3.74 21.61 16.65
N LEU A 100 2.69 20.82 16.50
CA LEU A 100 1.80 20.88 15.33
C LEU A 100 1.17 22.25 15.15
N GLU A 101 0.90 22.97 16.23
CA GLU A 101 0.37 24.35 16.20
C GLU A 101 1.36 25.33 15.55
N HIS A 102 2.67 25.19 15.80
CA HIS A 102 3.70 26.00 15.15
C HIS A 102 3.80 25.67 13.65
N ILE A 103 3.72 24.38 13.30
CA ILE A 103 3.69 23.94 11.91
C ILE A 103 2.45 24.52 11.21
N GLN A 104 1.28 24.45 11.84
CA GLN A 104 0.05 25.00 11.28
C GLN A 104 0.13 26.52 11.10
N LYS A 105 0.67 27.26 12.07
CA LYS A 105 0.90 28.71 11.95
C LYS A 105 1.83 29.05 10.79
N TYR A 106 2.84 28.20 10.52
CA TYR A 106 3.76 28.38 9.40
C TYR A 106 3.11 28.05 8.04
N LEU A 107 2.36 26.96 7.95
CA LEU A 107 1.75 26.48 6.71
C LEU A 107 0.54 27.32 6.29
N TRP A 108 -0.32 27.73 7.23
CA TRP A 108 -1.61 28.33 6.89
C TRP A 108 -1.52 29.56 5.98
N PRO A 109 -0.65 30.57 6.22
CA PRO A 109 -0.53 31.73 5.33
C PRO A 109 -0.07 31.39 3.90
N ARG A 110 0.54 30.21 3.70
CA ARG A 110 1.00 29.72 2.40
C ARG A 110 -0.08 28.91 1.69
N LEU A 111 -0.91 28.19 2.44
CA LEU A 111 -1.97 27.32 1.91
C LEU A 111 -3.32 28.02 1.76
N CYS A 112 -3.59 29.08 2.52
CA CYS A 112 -4.91 29.75 2.56
C CYS A 112 -5.34 30.42 1.25
N LYS A 113 -4.46 30.45 0.24
CA LYS A 113 -4.75 30.95 -1.11
C LYS A 113 -5.30 29.87 -2.05
N LEU A 114 -5.10 28.59 -1.71
CA LEU A 114 -5.70 27.46 -2.43
C LEU A 114 -7.19 27.41 -2.13
N ASP A 115 -7.99 26.84 -3.01
CA ASP A 115 -9.43 26.63 -2.78
C ASP A 115 -9.70 25.43 -1.85
N GLN A 116 -10.95 25.30 -1.38
CA GLN A 116 -11.31 24.28 -0.40
C GLN A 116 -11.08 22.85 -0.92
N ARG A 117 -11.35 22.60 -2.20
CA ARG A 117 -11.20 21.27 -2.80
C ARG A 117 -9.72 20.90 -2.88
N THR A 118 -8.86 21.82 -3.31
CA THR A 118 -7.41 21.59 -3.31
C THR A 118 -6.87 21.35 -1.89
N LEU A 119 -7.33 22.10 -0.89
CA LEU A 119 -6.94 21.89 0.52
C LEU A 119 -7.39 20.52 1.04
N TYR A 120 -8.60 20.10 0.67
CA TYR A 120 -9.15 18.80 0.99
C TYR A 120 -8.31 17.66 0.38
N GLU A 121 -8.05 17.73 -0.92
CA GLU A 121 -7.26 16.74 -1.65
C GLU A 121 -5.83 16.67 -1.10
N LEU A 122 -5.19 17.81 -0.86
CA LEU A 122 -3.85 17.87 -0.26
C LEU A 122 -3.81 17.22 1.13
N HIS A 123 -4.72 17.60 2.03
CA HIS A 123 -4.75 17.05 3.39
C HIS A 123 -4.88 15.52 3.37
N TYR A 124 -5.81 15.03 2.55
CA TYR A 124 -6.03 13.61 2.34
C TYR A 124 -4.79 12.91 1.78
N GLN A 125 -4.23 13.41 0.68
CA GLN A 125 -3.07 12.82 0.02
C GLN A 125 -1.87 12.77 0.96
N MET A 126 -1.67 13.78 1.81
CA MET A 126 -0.62 13.78 2.83
C MET A 126 -0.82 12.68 3.88
N ILE A 127 -2.05 12.43 4.35
CA ILE A 127 -2.32 11.31 5.27
C ILE A 127 -2.00 9.97 4.59
N THR A 128 -2.44 9.79 3.36
CA THR A 128 -2.20 8.58 2.56
C THR A 128 -0.71 8.36 2.34
N PHE A 129 -0.01 9.40 1.89
CA PHE A 129 1.42 9.41 1.69
C PHE A 129 2.18 9.08 2.97
N GLY A 130 1.75 9.62 4.11
CA GLY A 130 2.33 9.35 5.42
C GLY A 130 2.11 7.91 5.91
N LYS A 131 1.02 7.27 5.48
CA LYS A 131 0.71 5.86 5.81
C LYS A 131 1.41 4.87 4.87
N VAL A 132 1.60 5.23 3.60
CA VAL A 132 2.14 4.33 2.56
C VAL A 132 3.65 4.46 2.42
N PHE A 133 4.15 5.69 2.26
CA PHE A 133 5.55 5.95 1.95
C PHE A 133 6.29 6.49 3.18
N CYS A 134 5.89 7.65 3.68
CA CYS A 134 6.61 8.39 4.71
C CYS A 134 6.15 8.00 6.12
N THR A 135 6.22 6.71 6.44
CA THR A 135 5.81 6.18 7.76
C THR A 135 6.69 6.69 8.89
N LYS A 136 6.19 6.70 10.13
CA LYS A 136 6.93 7.21 11.30
C LYS A 136 8.30 6.52 11.44
N SER A 137 8.33 5.20 11.31
CA SER A 137 9.53 4.37 11.46
C SER A 137 9.74 3.56 10.20
N LYS A 138 10.98 3.55 9.68
CA LYS A 138 11.37 2.86 8.43
C LYS A 138 10.48 3.28 7.24
N PRO A 139 10.52 4.57 6.84
CA PRO A 139 9.80 5.03 5.65
C PRO A 139 10.25 4.27 4.40
N ASN A 140 9.34 4.05 3.47
CA ASN A 140 9.62 3.40 2.18
C ASN A 140 10.22 4.42 1.18
N CYS A 141 11.39 4.98 1.52
CA CYS A 141 12.01 6.06 0.75
C CYS A 141 12.38 5.65 -0.68
N ASN A 142 12.70 4.37 -0.91
CA ASN A 142 13.10 3.89 -2.23
C ASN A 142 11.96 3.96 -3.25
N SER A 143 10.73 3.71 -2.81
CA SER A 143 9.51 3.79 -3.62
C SER A 143 8.75 5.11 -3.42
N CYS A 144 9.35 6.08 -2.72
CA CYS A 144 8.72 7.35 -2.41
C CYS A 144 8.76 8.27 -3.64
N PRO A 145 7.62 8.79 -4.14
CA PRO A 145 7.62 9.69 -5.30
C PRO A 145 8.35 11.01 -5.04
N MET A 146 8.42 11.45 -3.77
CA MET A 146 9.11 12.68 -3.36
C MET A 146 10.60 12.45 -3.04
N ARG A 147 11.19 11.30 -3.38
CA ARG A 147 12.55 10.92 -2.95
C ARG A 147 13.62 11.94 -3.35
N ALA A 148 13.54 12.45 -4.58
CA ALA A 148 14.56 13.33 -5.16
C ALA A 148 14.73 14.66 -4.40
N GLU A 149 13.62 15.20 -3.87
CA GLU A 149 13.61 16.50 -3.18
C GLU A 149 13.54 16.37 -1.65
N CYS A 150 13.64 15.15 -1.11
CA CYS A 150 13.42 14.89 0.31
C CYS A 150 14.70 15.09 1.13
N LYS A 151 14.74 16.14 1.98
CA LYS A 151 15.87 16.39 2.90
C LYS A 151 16.13 15.23 3.86
N HIS A 152 15.09 14.55 4.33
CA HIS A 152 15.24 13.36 5.19
C HIS A 152 15.97 12.23 4.48
N PHE A 153 15.60 11.94 3.23
CA PHE A 153 16.28 10.90 2.45
C PHE A 153 17.72 11.30 2.14
N ALA A 154 17.95 12.55 1.71
CA ALA A 154 19.29 13.07 1.46
C ALA A 154 20.20 12.93 2.69
N SER A 155 19.68 13.28 3.88
CA SER A 155 20.40 13.10 5.14
C SER A 155 20.71 11.64 5.45
N ALA A 156 19.74 10.72 5.28
CA ALA A 156 19.97 9.28 5.52
C ALA A 156 20.97 8.68 4.54
N PHE A 157 20.87 9.06 3.25
CA PHE A 157 21.75 8.60 2.20
C PHE A 157 23.20 9.07 2.40
N ALA A 158 23.39 10.34 2.76
CA ALA A 158 24.72 10.88 3.09
C ALA A 158 25.38 10.12 4.25
N SER A 159 24.62 9.86 5.32
CA SER A 159 25.14 9.12 6.47
C SER A 159 25.47 7.66 6.17
N ALA A 160 24.67 6.99 5.33
CA ALA A 160 24.95 5.63 4.90
C ALA A 160 26.22 5.54 4.04
N ARG A 161 26.52 6.55 3.22
CA ARG A 161 27.75 6.60 2.40
C ARG A 161 29.02 6.86 3.22
N LEU A 162 28.89 7.60 4.32
CA LEU A 162 30.01 7.89 5.23
C LEU A 162 30.27 6.76 6.23
N ALA A 163 29.30 5.87 6.44
CA ALA A 163 29.49 4.67 7.22
C ALA A 163 30.42 3.71 6.46
N LEU A 164 31.47 3.23 7.12
CA LEU A 164 32.27 2.12 6.60
C LEU A 164 31.35 0.92 6.32
N PRO A 165 31.58 0.14 5.24
CA PRO A 165 30.80 -1.07 4.99
C PRO A 165 30.86 -1.96 6.23
N ALA A 166 29.69 -2.41 6.69
CA ALA A 166 29.64 -3.37 7.79
C ALA A 166 30.40 -4.64 7.38
N PRO A 167 31.11 -5.31 8.31
CA PRO A 167 31.67 -6.62 8.02
C PRO A 167 30.54 -7.54 7.55
N GLU A 168 30.73 -8.17 6.39
CA GLU A 168 29.75 -9.11 5.83
C GLU A 168 29.44 -10.18 6.88
N GLU A 169 28.21 -10.19 7.40
CA GLU A 169 27.70 -11.37 8.10
C GLU A 169 27.62 -12.48 7.06
N LYS A 170 28.57 -13.43 7.14
CA LYS A 170 28.58 -14.66 6.35
C LYS A 170 27.30 -15.44 6.59
N CYS A 171 26.28 -15.19 5.77
CA CYS A 171 25.14 -16.09 5.63
C CYS A 171 25.58 -17.22 4.71
N LEU A 172 26.09 -18.31 5.31
CA LEU A 172 26.26 -19.61 4.65
C LEU A 172 24.92 -20.07 4.11
N VAL A 173 24.72 -20.03 2.78
CA VAL A 173 24.29 -21.17 1.95
C VAL A 173 24.70 -20.86 0.49
N THR A 174 25.60 -21.69 -0.03
CA THR A 174 25.94 -21.80 -1.46
C THR A 174 24.95 -22.74 -2.14
N LEU A 175 24.50 -22.41 -3.35
CA LEU A 175 24.59 -23.26 -4.54
C LEU A 175 24.32 -22.42 -5.79
N GLU A 176 25.22 -22.60 -6.76
CA GLU A 176 25.48 -21.82 -7.96
C GLU A 176 24.49 -22.16 -9.09
N ASP A 177 24.20 -21.19 -9.97
CA ASP A 177 24.69 -21.26 -11.36
C ASP A 177 24.68 -19.85 -12.01
N PRO A 178 25.60 -19.56 -12.96
CA PRO A 178 25.93 -18.23 -13.43
C PRO A 178 25.17 -17.86 -14.70
N ASN A 179 24.78 -16.59 -14.81
CA ASN A 179 24.78 -15.81 -16.07
C ASN A 179 24.18 -14.43 -15.80
N VAL A 180 25.03 -13.48 -15.41
CA VAL A 180 24.73 -12.06 -15.58
C VAL A 180 25.95 -11.38 -16.17
N VAL A 181 25.73 -10.80 -17.34
CA VAL A 181 26.66 -10.04 -18.16
C VAL A 181 27.12 -8.81 -17.40
N GLU A 182 28.44 -8.68 -17.32
CA GLU A 182 29.18 -7.59 -16.71
C GLU A 182 29.28 -6.42 -17.71
N PHE A 183 28.83 -5.23 -17.32
CA PHE A 183 29.23 -3.98 -17.99
C PHE A 183 30.06 -3.16 -17.01
N SER A 184 31.37 -3.35 -17.11
CA SER A 184 32.41 -2.55 -16.48
C SER A 184 32.87 -1.46 -17.45
N HIS A 185 32.80 -0.20 -17.02
CA HIS A 185 33.64 0.86 -17.58
C HIS A 185 34.66 1.25 -16.52
N GLN A 186 35.82 0.59 -16.57
CA GLN A 186 37.06 1.08 -15.96
C GLN A 186 37.82 1.88 -17.01
N THR A 187 38.08 3.15 -16.73
CA THR A 187 39.08 3.93 -17.45
C THR A 187 40.42 3.76 -16.73
N TYR A 188 41.34 3.09 -17.40
CA TYR A 188 42.74 2.89 -16.99
C TYR A 188 43.52 4.20 -17.14
N ILE A 189 44.23 4.63 -16.09
CA ILE A 189 45.54 5.29 -16.21
C ILE A 189 46.47 4.72 -15.12
N ASN A 190 47.43 3.90 -15.55
CA ASN A 190 48.66 3.55 -14.84
C ASN A 190 49.76 4.49 -15.37
N SER A 191 50.84 4.86 -14.69
CA SER A 191 51.48 4.40 -13.45
C SER A 191 52.71 5.29 -13.19
N GLY A 192 53.22 5.34 -11.95
CA GLY A 192 54.64 5.65 -11.70
C GLY A 192 54.98 6.21 -10.31
N SER A 193 55.12 5.29 -9.33
CA SER A 193 56.06 5.24 -8.19
C SER A 193 56.80 6.51 -7.72
N VAL A 194 56.78 6.78 -6.40
CA VAL A 194 57.97 6.71 -5.50
C VAL A 194 57.52 6.80 -4.02
N GLY A 195 58.02 5.87 -3.20
CA GLY A 195 58.66 6.18 -1.90
C GLY A 195 57.80 6.46 -0.67
N GLN A 196 57.60 5.39 0.10
CA GLN A 196 57.31 5.32 1.53
C GLN A 196 58.20 6.23 2.40
N LEU A 197 57.62 6.92 3.40
CA LEU A 197 58.15 7.01 4.77
C LEU A 197 57.15 7.67 5.73
N GLU A 198 56.94 7.00 6.86
CA GLU A 198 56.21 7.45 8.04
C GLU A 198 56.97 8.56 8.77
N TRP A 199 56.24 9.47 9.44
CA TRP A 199 56.29 9.63 10.91
C TRP A 199 55.52 10.89 11.37
N SER A 200 54.78 10.68 12.45
CA SER A 200 53.90 11.57 13.19
C SER A 200 54.61 12.72 13.92
N ALA A 201 53.93 13.86 14.13
CA ALA A 201 53.72 14.48 15.46
C ALA A 201 53.35 15.98 15.39
N ASN A 202 52.21 16.28 16.02
CA ASN A 202 51.96 17.40 16.93
C ASN A 202 52.16 18.86 16.46
N TYR A 203 51.02 19.56 16.29
CA TYR A 203 50.56 20.83 16.91
C TYR A 203 51.60 21.87 17.44
N PRO A 204 51.19 23.13 17.71
CA PRO A 204 50.43 24.13 16.95
C PRO A 204 51.15 25.50 16.96
N LYS A 205 50.59 26.54 16.30
CA LYS A 205 50.35 27.92 16.83
C LYS A 205 50.34 28.99 15.74
N HIS A 206 49.33 29.87 15.86
CA HIS A 206 49.26 31.33 15.64
C HIS A 206 50.00 31.95 14.45
N ALA A 207 49.54 32.99 13.75
CA ALA A 207 48.32 33.79 13.62
C ALA A 207 48.76 34.98 12.72
N VAL A 208 47.77 35.71 12.18
CA VAL A 208 47.85 37.12 11.75
C VAL A 208 48.16 37.41 10.27
N SER A 209 47.11 37.94 9.64
CA SER A 209 47.05 39.10 8.72
C SER A 209 47.44 38.93 7.25
N GLY A 210 46.47 39.29 6.40
CA GLY A 210 46.68 39.65 5.02
C GLY A 210 45.37 39.66 4.24
N ASN A 211 44.61 40.76 4.35
CA ASN A 211 43.59 41.11 3.35
C ASN A 211 44.22 41.00 1.95
N HIS A 212 43.53 40.39 0.97
CA HIS A 212 43.41 40.82 -0.44
C HIS A 212 42.34 39.95 -1.14
N GLN A 213 41.26 40.57 -1.62
CA GLN A 213 40.27 39.97 -2.54
C GLN A 213 40.86 39.89 -3.98
N PRO A 214 40.35 38.97 -4.82
CA PRO A 214 40.08 39.31 -6.22
C PRO A 214 38.66 38.83 -6.64
N ILE A 215 37.77 39.73 -7.08
CA ILE A 215 37.52 40.18 -8.46
C ILE A 215 36.93 39.06 -9.32
N ILE A 216 35.63 39.21 -9.61
CA ILE A 216 34.83 38.43 -10.55
C ILE A 216 35.05 39.04 -11.93
N GLU A 217 35.49 38.24 -12.90
CA GLU A 217 35.44 38.58 -14.33
C GLU A 217 34.62 37.53 -15.07
N GLU A 218 33.58 37.99 -15.73
CA GLU A 218 32.62 37.23 -16.52
C GLU A 218 32.94 37.46 -18.02
N PRO A 219 33.19 36.41 -18.83
CA PRO A 219 33.44 36.60 -20.26
C PRO A 219 32.14 36.60 -21.10
N LEU A 220 32.19 37.40 -22.17
CA LEU A 220 31.13 37.76 -23.11
C LEU A 220 30.62 36.60 -23.98
N SER A 221 29.31 36.56 -24.19
CA SER A 221 28.60 35.77 -25.21
C SER A 221 28.98 36.20 -26.64
N PRO A 222 29.03 35.27 -27.62
CA PRO A 222 28.80 35.57 -29.03
C PRO A 222 27.39 35.14 -29.49
N GLU A 223 26.67 36.08 -30.11
CA GLU A 223 25.47 35.90 -30.95
C GLU A 223 25.89 35.62 -32.41
N CYS A 224 25.32 34.59 -33.08
CA CYS A 224 24.18 34.59 -34.04
C CYS A 224 24.66 34.90 -35.50
N GLU A 225 24.31 34.22 -36.60
CA GLU A 225 23.01 33.90 -37.23
C GLU A 225 23.25 32.93 -38.42
N THR A 226 22.45 31.85 -38.58
CA THR A 226 21.29 31.65 -39.51
C THR A 226 21.74 31.27 -40.96
N GLU A 227 21.35 30.13 -41.54
CA GLU A 227 20.02 29.88 -42.13
C GLU A 227 19.73 28.38 -42.42
N ASN A 228 18.48 28.00 -42.13
CA ASN A 228 17.54 27.07 -42.83
C ASN A 228 17.92 25.57 -42.93
N ILE A 229 17.08 24.56 -42.62
CA ILE A 229 15.65 24.30 -42.93
C ILE A 229 15.00 23.38 -41.85
N GLU A 230 13.69 23.56 -41.71
CA GLU A 230 12.62 23.02 -40.85
C GLU A 230 12.49 21.48 -40.63
N ALA A 231 12.01 21.09 -39.44
CA ALA A 231 10.79 20.27 -39.24
C ALA A 231 10.42 20.12 -37.74
N HIS A 232 9.14 20.33 -37.46
CA HIS A 232 8.44 20.38 -36.17
C HIS A 232 8.11 18.97 -35.61
N GLU A 233 8.22 18.75 -34.29
CA GLU A 233 7.44 17.72 -33.58
C GLU A 233 6.83 18.31 -32.30
N GLY A 234 5.51 18.45 -32.32
CA GLY A 234 4.67 18.93 -31.22
C GLY A 234 4.05 17.79 -30.43
N ALA A 235 3.81 18.10 -29.16
CA ALA A 235 3.13 17.28 -28.16
C ALA A 235 1.71 16.86 -28.58
N ILE A 236 1.30 15.66 -28.17
CA ILE A 236 -0.06 15.13 -28.36
C ILE A 236 -0.61 14.76 -26.98
N GLU A 237 -1.26 15.71 -26.32
CA GLU A 237 -2.27 15.45 -25.28
C GLU A 237 -3.38 16.49 -25.45
N ASP A 238 -4.32 16.20 -26.35
CA ASP A 238 -5.70 16.71 -26.35
C ASP A 238 -6.44 16.06 -27.52
N PHE A 239 -7.23 15.01 -27.27
CA PHE A 239 -8.44 14.70 -28.06
C PHE A 239 -9.28 13.62 -27.36
N PHE A 240 -10.31 14.05 -26.62
CA PHE A 240 -11.53 13.25 -26.46
C PHE A 240 -12.52 13.74 -27.51
N CYS A 241 -12.91 12.90 -28.48
CA CYS A 241 -14.28 12.38 -28.66
C CYS A 241 -14.44 11.61 -29.99
N GLU A 242 -14.91 10.37 -29.84
CA GLU A 242 -15.83 9.60 -30.71
C GLU A 242 -15.35 8.89 -32.01
N GLU A 243 -15.68 7.59 -32.03
CA GLU A 243 -15.87 6.64 -33.14
C GLU A 243 -14.64 6.01 -33.84
N SER A 244 -14.21 4.83 -33.36
CA SER A 244 -14.28 3.56 -34.10
C SER A 244 -13.81 2.38 -33.24
N ASP A 245 -14.65 1.34 -33.14
CA ASP A 245 -14.35 0.05 -32.52
C ASP A 245 -13.42 -0.79 -33.42
N GLU A 246 -12.12 -0.49 -33.47
CA GLU A 246 -11.14 -1.43 -34.04
C GLU A 246 -10.00 -1.70 -33.05
N ILE A 247 -9.97 -2.96 -32.57
CA ILE A 247 -8.84 -3.52 -31.82
C ILE A 247 -7.60 -3.40 -32.72
N PRO A 248 -6.48 -2.82 -32.26
CA PRO A 248 -5.27 -2.71 -33.07
C PRO A 248 -4.81 -4.12 -33.47
N THR A 249 -4.77 -4.36 -34.79
CA THR A 249 -4.31 -5.64 -35.32
C THR A 249 -2.80 -5.70 -35.14
N ILE A 250 -2.35 -6.48 -34.15
CA ILE A 250 -0.93 -6.81 -33.99
C ILE A 250 -0.56 -7.75 -35.14
N ASN A 251 0.05 -7.20 -36.18
CA ASN A 251 0.61 -8.01 -37.27
C ASN A 251 1.87 -8.71 -36.75
N LEU A 252 1.69 -9.94 -36.27
CA LEU A 252 2.81 -10.83 -36.00
C LEU A 252 3.43 -11.21 -37.33
N ASN A 253 4.72 -10.92 -37.50
CA ASN A 253 5.48 -11.39 -38.65
C ASN A 253 5.70 -12.90 -38.52
N ILE A 254 4.72 -13.67 -39.01
CA ILE A 254 4.71 -15.13 -38.93
C ILE A 254 5.94 -15.71 -39.63
N GLU A 255 6.46 -15.06 -40.67
CA GLU A 255 7.63 -15.52 -41.43
C GLU A 255 8.91 -15.41 -40.60
N GLU A 256 9.12 -14.27 -39.94
CA GLU A 256 10.28 -14.04 -39.04
C GLU A 256 10.24 -14.93 -37.79
N PHE A 257 9.04 -15.17 -37.24
CA PHE A 257 8.86 -16.09 -36.13
C PHE A 257 9.09 -17.55 -36.53
N THR A 258 8.61 -17.96 -37.72
CA THR A 258 8.84 -19.29 -38.27
C THR A 258 10.33 -19.53 -38.53
N GLN A 259 11.05 -18.50 -38.98
CA GLN A 259 12.49 -18.61 -39.20
C GLN A 259 13.26 -18.77 -37.88
N ASN A 260 12.96 -17.96 -36.86
CA ASN A 260 13.55 -18.10 -35.52
C ASN A 260 13.29 -19.49 -34.90
N LEU A 261 12.09 -20.04 -35.09
CA LEU A 261 11.76 -21.40 -34.64
C LEU A 261 12.56 -22.47 -35.38
N LYS A 262 12.73 -22.34 -36.70
CA LYS A 262 13.57 -23.25 -37.50
C LYS A 262 15.03 -23.21 -37.04
N ASP A 263 15.56 -22.02 -36.80
CA ASP A 263 16.94 -21.85 -36.35
C ASP A 263 17.15 -22.50 -34.96
N TYR A 264 16.17 -22.37 -34.06
CA TYR A 264 16.17 -23.01 -32.74
C TYR A 264 16.04 -24.55 -32.82
N MET A 265 15.22 -25.07 -33.73
CA MET A 265 15.03 -26.51 -33.91
C MET A 265 16.25 -27.17 -34.57
N GLN A 266 16.92 -26.48 -35.51
CA GLN A 266 18.18 -26.90 -36.10
C GLN A 266 19.32 -26.93 -35.07
N ALA A 267 19.36 -25.95 -34.16
CA ALA A 267 20.34 -25.92 -33.08
C ALA A 267 20.18 -27.07 -32.07
N ASN A 268 18.97 -27.66 -31.97
CA ASN A 268 18.63 -28.70 -30.99
C ASN A 268 18.36 -30.09 -31.60
N ASN A 269 18.67 -30.31 -32.89
CA ASN A 269 18.51 -31.60 -33.61
C ASN A 269 17.11 -32.24 -33.52
N VAL A 270 16.05 -31.45 -33.65
CA VAL A 270 14.66 -31.96 -33.66
C VAL A 270 14.13 -32.01 -35.10
N GLU A 271 13.99 -33.21 -35.68
CA GLU A 271 13.43 -33.41 -37.04
C GLU A 271 11.91 -33.68 -36.99
N ILE A 272 11.12 -32.80 -37.61
CA ILE A 272 9.68 -33.05 -37.89
C ILE A 272 9.36 -32.50 -39.29
N GLU A 273 8.62 -33.27 -40.10
CA GLU A 273 8.20 -32.87 -41.45
C GLU A 273 7.23 -31.67 -41.44
N TYR A 274 7.30 -30.85 -42.50
CA TYR A 274 6.62 -29.56 -42.67
C TYR A 274 5.09 -29.58 -42.41
N ALA A 275 4.44 -30.74 -42.57
CA ALA A 275 3.00 -30.92 -42.37
C ALA A 275 2.57 -31.02 -40.89
N ASP A 276 3.49 -31.25 -39.96
CA ASP A 276 3.20 -31.34 -38.51
C ASP A 276 3.55 -30.06 -37.73
N MET A 277 4.06 -29.01 -38.38
CA MET A 277 4.32 -27.70 -37.72
C MET A 277 3.05 -27.05 -37.14
N SER A 278 1.88 -27.30 -37.75
CA SER A 278 0.59 -26.85 -37.22
C SER A 278 0.15 -27.59 -35.96
N LYS A 279 0.61 -28.83 -35.75
CA LYS A 279 0.37 -29.59 -34.51
C LYS A 279 1.42 -29.27 -33.44
N ALA A 280 2.65 -28.96 -33.83
CA ALA A 280 3.69 -28.48 -32.93
C ALA A 280 3.34 -27.12 -32.30
N LEU A 281 2.55 -26.27 -32.98
CA LEU A 281 2.01 -25.00 -32.44
C LEU A 281 1.08 -25.18 -31.23
N VAL A 282 0.49 -26.38 -31.04
CA VAL A 282 -0.39 -26.70 -29.90
C VAL A 282 0.33 -27.55 -28.86
N ALA A 283 1.45 -28.19 -29.22
CA ALA A 283 2.25 -29.01 -28.33
C ALA A 283 3.31 -28.19 -27.58
N ILE A 284 2.88 -27.09 -26.96
CA ILE A 284 3.57 -26.63 -25.76
C ILE A 284 3.35 -27.78 -24.76
N THR A 285 4.42 -28.34 -24.19
CA THR A 285 4.30 -29.39 -23.16
C THR A 285 3.23 -29.00 -22.13
N PRO A 286 2.48 -29.93 -21.54
CA PRO A 286 1.47 -29.60 -20.52
C PRO A 286 2.03 -28.69 -19.43
N ASP A 287 3.33 -28.81 -19.13
CA ASP A 287 4.08 -27.98 -18.20
C ASP A 287 4.29 -26.54 -18.70
N ALA A 288 4.58 -26.33 -19.99
CA ALA A 288 4.75 -24.99 -20.56
C ALA A 288 3.41 -24.34 -20.99
N ALA A 289 2.36 -25.13 -21.20
CA ALA A 289 0.98 -24.65 -21.39
C ALA A 289 0.27 -24.41 -20.04
N SER A 290 0.87 -24.85 -18.94
CA SER A 290 0.43 -24.48 -17.60
C SER A 290 0.80 -23.02 -17.36
N ILE A 291 -0.07 -22.09 -17.78
CA ILE A 291 -0.11 -20.79 -17.12
C ILE A 291 -0.44 -21.12 -15.66
N PRO A 292 0.47 -20.89 -14.69
CA PRO A 292 0.19 -21.23 -13.31
C PRO A 292 -1.07 -20.45 -12.93
N THR A 293 -2.16 -21.16 -12.63
CA THR A 293 -3.38 -20.52 -12.17
C THR A 293 -3.01 -19.58 -11.03
N PRO A 294 -3.32 -18.27 -11.12
CA PRO A 294 -2.90 -17.31 -10.10
C PRO A 294 -3.33 -17.83 -8.74
N LYS A 295 -2.38 -17.94 -7.80
CA LYS A 295 -2.68 -18.42 -6.45
C LYS A 295 -3.77 -17.53 -5.87
N LEU A 296 -4.86 -18.15 -5.41
CA LEU A 296 -5.97 -17.45 -4.76
C LEU A 296 -5.55 -16.73 -3.48
N LYS A 297 -4.44 -17.17 -2.86
CA LYS A 297 -3.89 -16.64 -1.63
C LYS A 297 -2.37 -16.59 -1.71
N ASN A 298 -1.78 -15.43 -1.44
CA ASN A 298 -0.33 -15.25 -1.27
C ASN A 298 -0.04 -14.74 0.14
N VAL A 299 0.68 -15.55 0.94
CA VAL A 299 0.94 -15.26 2.35
C VAL A 299 2.33 -14.67 2.50
N ASN A 300 2.40 -13.44 3.00
CA ASN A 300 3.63 -12.79 3.43
C ASN A 300 3.54 -12.46 4.94
N ARG A 301 4.69 -12.26 5.57
CA ARG A 301 4.81 -11.88 6.98
C ARG A 301 4.03 -10.61 7.34
N LEU A 302 4.01 -9.63 6.43
CA LEU A 302 3.42 -8.30 6.68
C LEU A 302 1.99 -8.17 6.16
N ARG A 303 1.63 -8.97 5.16
CA ARG A 303 0.35 -8.91 4.46
C ARG A 303 -0.01 -10.26 3.86
N THR A 304 -1.29 -10.49 3.64
CA THR A 304 -1.79 -11.66 2.93
C THR A 304 -2.68 -11.17 1.80
N GLU A 305 -2.38 -11.55 0.57
CA GLU A 305 -3.13 -11.13 -0.61
C GLU A 305 -4.11 -12.23 -0.97
N HIS A 306 -5.38 -11.88 -1.15
CA HIS A 306 -6.40 -12.82 -1.60
C HIS A 306 -7.00 -12.33 -2.91
N GLN A 307 -7.16 -13.25 -3.87
CA GLN A 307 -8.06 -13.06 -5.00
C GLN A 307 -9.49 -13.30 -4.50
N VAL A 308 -10.34 -12.28 -4.65
CA VAL A 308 -11.73 -12.28 -4.21
C VAL A 308 -12.63 -11.95 -5.39
N TYR A 309 -13.90 -12.35 -5.31
CA TYR A 309 -14.90 -12.05 -6.32
C TYR A 309 -15.66 -10.79 -5.93
N GLU A 310 -15.87 -9.87 -6.88
CA GLU A 310 -16.81 -8.76 -6.67
C GLU A 310 -18.24 -9.28 -6.82
N LEU A 311 -19.09 -8.96 -5.85
CA LEU A 311 -20.50 -9.33 -5.86
C LEU A 311 -21.34 -8.12 -6.27
N PRO A 312 -22.18 -8.23 -7.33
CA PRO A 312 -23.15 -7.18 -7.64
C PRO A 312 -24.20 -7.07 -6.52
N ASP A 313 -24.81 -5.89 -6.36
CA ASP A 313 -25.76 -5.65 -5.27
C ASP A 313 -27.01 -6.57 -5.32
N SER A 314 -27.37 -7.04 -6.51
CA SER A 314 -28.46 -7.99 -6.73
C SER A 314 -28.05 -9.46 -6.55
N HIS A 315 -26.82 -9.74 -6.10
CA HIS A 315 -26.30 -11.11 -6.01
C HIS A 315 -27.02 -11.91 -4.90
N PRO A 316 -27.45 -13.17 -5.15
CA PRO A 316 -28.19 -13.98 -4.17
C PRO A 316 -27.50 -14.17 -2.81
N LEU A 317 -26.15 -14.21 -2.80
CA LEU A 317 -25.38 -14.31 -1.54
C LEU A 317 -25.57 -13.12 -0.58
N LEU A 318 -26.09 -12.00 -1.08
CA LEU A 318 -26.35 -10.81 -0.29
C LEU A 318 -27.78 -10.80 0.29
N GLU A 319 -28.57 -11.84 0.07
CA GLU A 319 -29.89 -11.97 0.71
C GLU A 319 -29.74 -12.01 2.24
N GLY A 320 -30.42 -11.10 2.94
CA GLY A 320 -30.28 -10.91 4.39
C GLY A 320 -29.03 -10.10 4.81
N PHE A 321 -28.27 -9.54 3.87
CA PHE A 321 -27.27 -8.51 4.14
C PHE A 321 -27.85 -7.10 4.04
N GLU A 322 -27.18 -6.12 4.66
CA GLU A 322 -27.58 -4.71 4.55
C GLU A 322 -27.39 -4.27 3.09
N GLN A 323 -28.38 -3.59 2.52
CA GLN A 323 -28.24 -3.03 1.17
C GLN A 323 -27.05 -2.07 1.15
N ARG A 324 -26.25 -2.12 0.08
CA ARG A 324 -25.12 -1.22 -0.09
C ARG A 324 -25.60 0.24 -0.07
N GLU A 325 -24.89 1.07 0.68
CA GLU A 325 -25.16 2.51 0.72
C GLU A 325 -25.00 3.08 -0.70
N PRO A 326 -25.96 3.90 -1.21
CA PRO A 326 -25.96 4.33 -2.61
C PRO A 326 -24.65 5.02 -3.07
N ASP A 327 -24.00 5.75 -2.17
CA ASP A 327 -22.75 6.48 -2.45
C ASP A 327 -21.48 5.68 -2.10
N ASP A 328 -21.59 4.38 -1.83
CA ASP A 328 -20.44 3.52 -1.50
C ASP A 328 -19.84 2.90 -2.78
N PRO A 329 -18.68 3.39 -3.26
CA PRO A 329 -18.09 2.88 -4.50
C PRO A 329 -17.52 1.47 -4.33
N CYS A 330 -17.32 1.00 -3.09
CA CYS A 330 -16.76 -0.30 -2.82
C CYS A 330 -17.87 -1.38 -2.87
N PRO A 331 -17.72 -2.44 -3.69
CA PRO A 331 -18.71 -3.51 -3.75
C PRO A 331 -18.53 -4.50 -2.59
N TYR A 332 -19.57 -5.30 -2.33
CA TYR A 332 -19.39 -6.51 -1.54
C TYR A 332 -18.42 -7.46 -2.24
N LEU A 333 -17.58 -8.15 -1.46
CA LEU A 333 -16.61 -9.09 -2.00
C LEU A 333 -16.74 -10.47 -1.35
N LEU A 334 -16.31 -11.51 -2.06
CA LEU A 334 -16.28 -12.88 -1.55
C LEU A 334 -14.86 -13.45 -1.58
N SER A 335 -14.35 -13.83 -0.40
CA SER A 335 -13.09 -14.56 -0.24
C SER A 335 -13.35 -16.06 -0.10
N ILE A 336 -12.94 -16.86 -1.10
CA ILE A 336 -13.12 -18.31 -1.08
C ILE A 336 -12.06 -19.03 -0.24
N TRP A 337 -12.46 -20.10 0.43
CA TRP A 337 -11.64 -20.91 1.31
C TRP A 337 -10.94 -22.01 0.52
N THR A 338 -9.72 -22.34 0.91
CA THR A 338 -9.07 -23.55 0.39
C THR A 338 -9.75 -24.78 1.01
N PRO A 339 -9.98 -25.87 0.26
CA PRO A 339 -10.52 -27.10 0.82
C PRO A 339 -9.71 -27.59 2.03
N GLY A 340 -10.38 -27.94 3.12
CA GLY A 340 -9.73 -28.32 4.39
C GLY A 340 -9.19 -27.14 5.23
N GLU A 341 -9.37 -25.89 4.78
CA GLU A 341 -9.03 -24.72 5.58
C GLU A 341 -10.07 -24.51 6.70
N THR A 342 -9.60 -24.05 7.85
CA THR A 342 -10.38 -23.68 9.05
C THR A 342 -10.18 -22.19 9.35
N ALA A 343 -11.04 -21.60 10.19
CA ALA A 343 -10.92 -20.20 10.57
C ALA A 343 -9.55 -19.86 11.21
N GLN A 344 -8.91 -20.82 11.87
CA GLN A 344 -7.61 -20.66 12.52
C GLN A 344 -6.43 -21.19 11.69
N SER A 345 -6.64 -21.59 10.44
CA SER A 345 -5.57 -22.09 9.57
C SER A 345 -4.57 -20.98 9.24
N ILE A 346 -3.31 -21.19 9.63
CA ILE A 346 -2.18 -20.32 9.27
C ILE A 346 -1.47 -20.89 8.04
N ASP A 347 -1.25 -22.21 8.04
CA ASP A 347 -0.60 -22.94 6.96
C ASP A 347 -1.63 -23.55 6.00
N ALA A 348 -1.17 -23.90 4.80
CA ALA A 348 -1.98 -24.65 3.85
C ALA A 348 -2.44 -25.99 4.47
N PRO A 349 -3.71 -26.40 4.25
CA PRO A 349 -4.20 -27.70 4.72
C PRO A 349 -3.34 -28.82 4.15
N LYS A 350 -2.86 -29.76 4.99
CA LYS A 350 -2.01 -30.84 4.50
C LYS A 350 -2.83 -32.03 4.03
N THR A 351 -2.26 -32.75 3.08
CA THR A 351 -2.79 -34.01 2.56
C THR A 351 -2.39 -35.14 3.49
N PHE A 352 -3.24 -35.47 4.46
CA PHE A 352 -2.94 -36.45 5.52
C PHE A 352 -3.72 -37.76 5.41
N CYS A 353 -4.31 -38.09 4.25
CA CYS A 353 -5.13 -39.29 4.13
C CYS A 353 -4.58 -40.29 3.10
N ASP A 354 -4.34 -41.53 3.55
CA ASP A 354 -4.04 -42.68 2.69
C ASP A 354 -5.31 -43.29 2.07
N SER A 355 -6.45 -42.59 2.18
CA SER A 355 -7.75 -43.04 1.68
C SER A 355 -7.87 -43.06 0.16
N GLY A 356 -6.79 -42.75 -0.57
CA GLY A 356 -6.69 -42.95 -2.02
C GLY A 356 -6.87 -44.42 -2.43
N GLU A 357 -6.59 -45.38 -1.54
CA GLU A 357 -6.66 -46.81 -1.85
C GLU A 357 -8.05 -47.45 -1.62
N THR A 358 -8.95 -46.82 -0.85
CA THR A 358 -10.23 -47.46 -0.44
C THR A 358 -11.48 -46.78 -1.00
N GLY A 359 -11.34 -45.68 -1.75
CA GLY A 359 -12.47 -44.93 -2.34
C GLY A 359 -13.40 -44.23 -1.33
N ARG A 360 -13.18 -44.37 -0.01
CA ARG A 360 -13.94 -43.69 1.04
C ARG A 360 -13.25 -42.41 1.50
N LEU A 361 -13.98 -41.30 1.55
CA LEU A 361 -13.48 -40.01 2.04
C LEU A 361 -13.27 -40.04 3.55
N CYS A 362 -12.11 -39.56 4.05
CA CYS A 362 -11.82 -39.51 5.49
C CYS A 362 -12.69 -38.49 6.23
N GLY A 363 -13.04 -38.74 7.50
CA GLY A 363 -13.87 -37.83 8.32
C GLY A 363 -13.20 -36.52 8.74
N SER A 364 -11.93 -36.30 8.39
CA SER A 364 -11.16 -35.12 8.82
C SER A 364 -11.65 -33.83 8.13
N SER A 365 -11.92 -32.81 8.93
CA SER A 365 -12.29 -31.47 8.46
C SER A 365 -11.12 -30.66 7.91
N ILE A 366 -9.87 -31.11 8.17
CA ILE A 366 -8.64 -30.42 7.76
C ILE A 366 -7.93 -31.08 6.56
N CYS A 367 -8.45 -32.21 6.06
CA CYS A 367 -7.84 -32.91 4.94
C CYS A 367 -8.14 -32.18 3.62
N PHE A 368 -7.09 -31.71 2.93
CA PHE A 368 -7.25 -31.04 1.64
C PHE A 368 -7.93 -31.93 0.59
N SER A 369 -7.38 -33.11 0.29
CA SER A 369 -7.86 -33.96 -0.80
C SER A 369 -9.29 -34.43 -0.63
N CYS A 370 -9.66 -34.88 0.58
CA CYS A 370 -11.02 -35.34 0.84
C CYS A 370 -12.04 -34.20 0.78
N ASN A 371 -11.72 -33.03 1.35
CA ASN A 371 -12.63 -31.88 1.27
C ASN A 371 -12.72 -31.32 -0.14
N ASN A 372 -11.65 -31.38 -0.94
CA ASN A 372 -11.70 -31.00 -2.34
C ASN A 372 -12.70 -31.88 -3.13
N ILE A 373 -12.65 -33.20 -2.93
CA ILE A 373 -13.62 -34.11 -3.56
C ILE A 373 -15.05 -33.82 -3.08
N ARG A 374 -15.26 -33.57 -1.78
CA ARG A 374 -16.59 -33.21 -1.25
C ARG A 374 -17.14 -31.93 -1.89
N GLU A 375 -16.31 -30.88 -1.93
CA GLU A 375 -16.68 -29.59 -2.51
C GLU A 375 -16.95 -29.72 -4.03
N MET A 376 -16.18 -30.55 -4.75
CA MET A 376 -16.43 -30.87 -6.16
C MET A 376 -17.73 -31.64 -6.37
N GLN A 377 -18.00 -32.68 -5.59
CA GLN A 377 -19.23 -33.47 -5.70
C GLN A 377 -20.47 -32.64 -5.36
N ALA A 378 -20.36 -31.73 -4.39
CA ALA A 378 -21.44 -30.82 -4.01
C ALA A 378 -21.59 -29.61 -4.94
N GLN A 379 -20.66 -29.40 -5.90
CA GLN A 379 -20.60 -28.21 -6.77
C GLN A 379 -20.63 -26.88 -5.99
N LYS A 380 -20.00 -26.88 -4.82
CA LYS A 380 -19.96 -25.74 -3.88
C LYS A 380 -18.53 -25.42 -3.47
N VAL A 381 -18.34 -24.20 -3.00
CA VAL A 381 -17.11 -23.74 -2.34
C VAL A 381 -17.47 -22.99 -1.07
N ARG A 382 -16.57 -22.98 -0.11
CA ARG A 382 -16.75 -22.26 1.16
C ARG A 382 -16.25 -20.82 1.03
N GLY A 383 -16.95 -19.86 1.61
CA GLY A 383 -16.66 -18.43 1.44
C GLY A 383 -16.77 -17.59 2.71
N THR A 384 -16.06 -16.47 2.74
CA THR A 384 -16.23 -15.38 3.71
C THR A 384 -16.60 -14.11 2.95
N LEU A 385 -17.64 -13.42 3.41
CA LEU A 385 -18.06 -12.14 2.83
C LEU A 385 -17.22 -10.99 3.39
N LEU A 386 -16.87 -10.05 2.52
CA LEU A 386 -16.24 -8.79 2.89
C LEU A 386 -17.24 -7.66 2.61
N ILE A 387 -17.44 -6.81 3.60
CA ILE A 387 -18.46 -5.78 3.63
C ILE A 387 -17.77 -4.43 3.38
N PRO A 388 -18.26 -3.61 2.43
CA PRO A 388 -17.78 -2.23 2.27
C PRO A 388 -17.85 -1.47 3.59
N CYS A 389 -16.81 -0.72 3.98
CA CYS A 389 -16.80 -0.16 5.33
C CYS A 389 -17.86 0.93 5.55
N ARG A 390 -18.27 1.67 4.51
CA ARG A 390 -19.32 2.70 4.60
C ARG A 390 -20.69 2.07 4.76
N THR A 391 -20.98 1.05 3.97
CA THR A 391 -22.17 0.20 4.14
C THR A 391 -22.18 -0.46 5.51
N ALA A 392 -21.08 -1.07 5.91
CA ALA A 392 -20.93 -1.68 7.22
C ALA A 392 -21.15 -0.67 8.34
N MET A 393 -21.02 0.64 8.12
CA MET A 393 -21.27 1.72 9.07
C MET A 393 -22.57 2.52 8.82
N ARG A 394 -23.43 2.11 7.87
CA ARG A 394 -24.68 2.79 7.52
C ARG A 394 -24.51 4.28 7.20
N GLY A 395 -23.42 4.61 6.51
CA GLY A 395 -23.10 5.99 6.18
C GLY A 395 -22.82 6.92 7.38
N SER A 396 -22.79 6.41 8.62
CA SER A 396 -22.71 7.23 9.83
C SER A 396 -21.36 7.90 10.06
N PHE A 397 -20.37 7.65 9.18
CA PHE A 397 -19.06 8.24 9.24
C PHE A 397 -18.67 8.74 7.85
N PRO A 398 -18.20 9.99 7.69
CA PRO A 398 -17.69 10.48 6.42
C PRO A 398 -16.39 9.75 6.09
N LEU A 399 -16.52 8.66 5.33
CA LEU A 399 -15.42 7.82 4.89
C LEU A 399 -14.77 8.34 3.60
N ASN A 400 -15.10 9.56 3.19
CA ASN A 400 -14.54 10.15 1.98
C ASN A 400 -13.11 10.70 2.21
N GLY A 401 -12.63 10.71 3.46
CA GLY A 401 -11.39 11.38 3.84
C GLY A 401 -10.10 10.70 3.39
N THR A 402 -10.09 9.38 3.11
CA THR A 402 -8.90 8.71 2.56
C THR A 402 -9.16 7.52 1.62
N TYR A 403 -8.18 7.14 0.77
CA TYR A 403 -8.19 5.94 -0.10
C TYR A 403 -8.58 4.72 0.71
N PHE A 404 -8.00 4.62 1.91
CA PHE A 404 -8.24 3.54 2.86
C PHE A 404 -9.55 3.66 3.62
N GLN A 405 -10.31 4.73 3.44
CA GLN A 405 -11.68 4.81 3.92
C GLN A 405 -12.66 4.49 2.79
N VAL A 406 -12.29 4.78 1.53
CA VAL A 406 -13.10 4.47 0.35
C VAL A 406 -12.97 3.00 -0.08
N ASN A 407 -11.76 2.43 -0.03
CA ASN A 407 -11.45 1.07 -0.50
C ASN A 407 -11.17 0.09 0.66
N GLU A 408 -11.56 0.44 1.89
CA GLU A 408 -11.52 -0.49 3.02
C GLU A 408 -12.78 -1.34 3.05
N VAL A 409 -12.58 -2.64 3.18
CA VAL A 409 -13.62 -3.63 3.45
C VAL A 409 -13.37 -4.26 4.81
N PHE A 410 -14.43 -4.70 5.47
CA PHE A 410 -14.37 -5.48 6.69
C PHE A 410 -14.67 -6.94 6.41
N ALA A 411 -13.90 -7.85 7.00
CA ALA A 411 -14.24 -9.27 6.94
C ALA A 411 -15.43 -9.56 7.87
N ASP A 412 -16.53 -10.08 7.33
CA ASP A 412 -17.67 -10.45 8.15
C ASP A 412 -17.28 -11.53 9.17
N HIS A 413 -17.48 -11.25 10.46
CA HIS A 413 -16.98 -12.09 11.55
C HIS A 413 -17.65 -13.47 11.54
N CYS A 414 -18.96 -13.52 11.29
CA CYS A 414 -19.74 -14.76 11.31
C CYS A 414 -19.30 -15.70 10.18
N SER A 415 -19.23 -15.21 8.94
CA SER A 415 -18.77 -16.00 7.78
C SER A 415 -17.25 -16.22 7.74
N SER A 416 -16.47 -15.47 8.53
CA SER A 416 -15.06 -15.78 8.76
C SER A 416 -14.87 -16.93 9.76
N GLN A 417 -15.80 -17.09 10.70
CA GLN A 417 -15.79 -18.20 11.66
C GLN A 417 -16.39 -19.47 11.05
N ASN A 418 -17.56 -19.34 10.46
CA ASN A 418 -18.36 -20.40 9.88
C ASN A 418 -18.64 -20.04 8.41
N PRO A 419 -17.84 -20.55 7.47
CA PRO A 419 -17.95 -20.14 6.08
C PRO A 419 -19.32 -20.47 5.48
N ILE A 420 -19.76 -19.62 4.56
CA ILE A 420 -20.98 -19.85 3.78
C ILE A 420 -20.70 -20.83 2.63
N ASP A 421 -21.67 -21.68 2.32
CA ASP A 421 -21.63 -22.56 1.15
C ASP A 421 -22.11 -21.82 -0.08
N VAL A 422 -21.22 -21.69 -1.07
CA VAL A 422 -21.44 -20.93 -2.30
C VAL A 422 -21.45 -21.87 -3.50
N PRO A 423 -22.55 -21.98 -4.26
CA PRO A 423 -22.57 -22.70 -5.53
C PRO A 423 -21.54 -22.13 -6.50
N ARG A 424 -20.76 -23.00 -7.16
CA ARG A 424 -19.70 -22.56 -8.08
C ARG A 424 -20.23 -21.77 -9.28
N SER A 425 -21.42 -22.13 -9.75
CA SER A 425 -22.10 -21.43 -10.85
C SER A 425 -22.42 -19.96 -10.53
N TRP A 426 -22.53 -19.59 -9.25
CA TRP A 426 -22.83 -18.21 -8.87
C TRP A 426 -21.64 -17.27 -9.00
N ILE A 427 -20.42 -17.81 -8.99
CA ILE A 427 -19.18 -17.01 -8.94
C ILE A 427 -18.29 -17.20 -10.17
N TRP A 428 -18.70 -18.05 -11.12
CA TRP A 428 -17.87 -18.43 -12.26
C TRP A 428 -17.51 -17.25 -13.16
N ASP A 429 -18.50 -16.41 -13.47
CA ASP A 429 -18.37 -15.26 -14.37
C ASP A 429 -18.10 -13.93 -13.65
N LEU A 430 -17.88 -13.98 -12.33
CA LEU A 430 -17.66 -12.76 -11.54
C LEU A 430 -16.22 -12.25 -11.67
N PRO A 431 -16.02 -10.93 -11.76
CA PRO A 431 -14.69 -10.35 -11.83
C PRO A 431 -13.93 -10.59 -10.52
N ARG A 432 -12.62 -10.81 -10.66
CA ARG A 432 -11.72 -11.01 -9.52
C ARG A 432 -10.89 -9.75 -9.23
N ARG A 433 -10.68 -9.48 -7.95
CA ARG A 433 -9.83 -8.41 -7.45
C ARG A 433 -8.92 -8.90 -6.35
N THR A 434 -7.90 -8.10 -6.04
CA THR A 434 -6.99 -8.39 -4.93
C THR A 434 -7.44 -7.63 -3.68
N VAL A 435 -7.61 -8.34 -2.56
CA VAL A 435 -7.71 -7.73 -1.24
C VAL A 435 -6.42 -7.98 -0.48
N TYR A 436 -5.86 -6.91 0.07
CA TYR A 436 -4.68 -6.94 0.92
C TYR A 436 -5.10 -6.98 2.39
N PHE A 437 -4.87 -8.11 3.05
CA PHE A 437 -5.10 -8.27 4.48
C PHE A 437 -3.84 -7.96 5.27
N GLY A 438 -4.00 -7.32 6.42
CA GLY A 438 -2.87 -6.98 7.28
C GLY A 438 -3.29 -6.46 8.64
N THR A 439 -2.32 -6.08 9.47
CA THR A 439 -2.59 -5.48 10.80
C THR A 439 -2.86 -3.99 10.74
N SER A 440 -2.39 -3.31 9.69
CA SER A 440 -2.59 -1.89 9.45
C SER A 440 -2.14 -1.54 8.04
N VAL A 441 -2.66 -0.43 7.50
CA VAL A 441 -2.23 0.11 6.19
C VAL A 441 -0.71 0.25 6.10
N PRO A 442 0.01 0.91 7.05
CA PRO A 442 1.46 1.02 6.94
C PRO A 442 2.21 -0.32 6.93
N THR A 443 1.62 -1.37 7.48
CA THR A 443 2.22 -2.71 7.47
C THR A 443 2.01 -3.37 6.11
N ILE A 444 0.82 -3.22 5.53
CA ILE A 444 0.48 -3.75 4.20
C ILE A 444 1.43 -3.19 3.15
N PHE A 445 1.63 -1.87 3.12
CA PHE A 445 2.44 -1.24 2.07
C PHE A 445 3.95 -1.22 2.34
N ARG A 446 4.38 -1.74 3.49
CA ARG A 446 5.81 -1.75 3.84
C ARG A 446 6.58 -2.66 2.87
N GLY A 447 7.61 -2.08 2.25
CA GLY A 447 8.54 -2.78 1.36
C GLY A 447 7.96 -3.15 0.00
N LEU A 448 6.80 -2.59 -0.37
CA LEU A 448 6.29 -2.70 -1.75
C LEU A 448 7.03 -1.73 -2.68
N THR A 449 7.18 -2.10 -3.95
CA THR A 449 7.67 -1.20 -5.00
C THR A 449 6.61 -0.17 -5.39
N THR A 450 7.01 0.85 -6.16
CA THR A 450 6.08 1.88 -6.64
C THR A 450 4.96 1.27 -7.48
N GLU A 451 5.29 0.31 -8.34
CA GLU A 451 4.37 -0.37 -9.25
C GLU A 451 3.37 -1.23 -8.48
N GLU A 452 3.81 -1.95 -7.45
CA GLU A 452 2.92 -2.76 -6.61
C GLU A 452 1.95 -1.87 -5.81
N ILE A 453 2.43 -0.74 -5.29
CA ILE A 453 1.60 0.25 -4.59
C ILE A 453 0.56 0.80 -5.57
N GLN A 454 0.97 1.22 -6.76
CA GLN A 454 0.10 1.76 -7.80
C GLN A 454 -0.98 0.75 -8.21
N ARG A 455 -0.60 -0.51 -8.43
CA ARG A 455 -1.55 -1.59 -8.73
C ARG A 455 -2.59 -1.78 -7.63
N CYS A 456 -2.17 -1.70 -6.37
CA CYS A 456 -3.08 -1.75 -5.23
C CYS A 456 -4.05 -0.57 -5.22
N PHE A 457 -3.57 0.65 -5.49
CA PHE A 457 -4.41 1.85 -5.53
C PHE A 457 -5.42 1.87 -6.70
N TRP A 458 -5.11 1.19 -7.80
CA TRP A 458 -5.99 1.16 -8.97
C TRP A 458 -6.99 0.02 -8.96
N ARG A 459 -6.64 -1.13 -8.37
CA ARG A 459 -7.41 -2.37 -8.52
C ARG A 459 -7.58 -3.17 -7.23
N GLY A 460 -7.08 -2.66 -6.11
CA GLY A 460 -6.99 -3.39 -4.86
C GLY A 460 -7.83 -2.80 -3.73
N PHE A 461 -8.26 -3.68 -2.83
CA PHE A 461 -8.94 -3.32 -1.59
C PHE A 461 -8.07 -3.63 -0.39
N VAL A 462 -8.39 -3.04 0.76
CA VAL A 462 -7.64 -3.24 2.00
C VAL A 462 -8.58 -3.75 3.10
N CYS A 463 -8.13 -4.74 3.87
CA CYS A 463 -8.87 -5.25 5.01
C CYS A 463 -7.96 -5.42 6.22
N VAL A 464 -8.17 -4.66 7.29
CA VAL A 464 -7.34 -4.70 8.51
C VAL A 464 -8.05 -5.26 9.74
N ARG A 465 -9.35 -5.52 9.63
CA ARG A 465 -10.21 -5.93 10.74
C ARG A 465 -11.41 -6.73 10.26
N GLY A 466 -11.92 -7.57 11.16
CA GLY A 466 -13.24 -8.16 10.99
C GLY A 466 -14.33 -7.24 11.55
N PHE A 467 -15.58 -7.54 11.22
CA PHE A 467 -16.74 -6.80 11.68
C PHE A 467 -17.88 -7.76 12.03
N ASP A 468 -18.40 -7.62 13.24
CA ASP A 468 -19.53 -8.40 13.72
C ASP A 468 -20.81 -7.60 13.45
N ARG A 469 -21.61 -8.07 12.49
CA ARG A 469 -22.83 -7.38 12.05
C ARG A 469 -23.91 -7.32 13.13
N THR A 470 -23.95 -8.29 14.05
CA THR A 470 -25.00 -8.38 15.07
C THR A 470 -24.79 -7.35 16.16
N VAL A 471 -23.56 -7.27 16.70
CA VAL A 471 -23.23 -6.26 17.73
C VAL A 471 -22.68 -4.96 17.13
N ARG A 472 -22.45 -4.94 15.82
CA ARG A 472 -21.88 -3.82 15.05
C ARG A 472 -20.56 -3.32 15.62
N ALA A 473 -19.68 -4.26 15.97
CA ALA A 473 -18.41 -3.98 16.61
C ALA A 473 -17.23 -4.53 15.80
N PRO A 474 -16.07 -3.85 15.83
CA PRO A 474 -14.86 -4.36 15.21
C PRO A 474 -14.36 -5.63 15.91
N ARG A 475 -13.87 -6.58 15.11
CA ARG A 475 -13.29 -7.85 15.56
C ARG A 475 -11.88 -8.02 14.99
N PRO A 476 -11.01 -8.81 15.63
CA PRO A 476 -9.75 -9.19 15.01
C PRO A 476 -9.99 -10.04 13.75
N LEU A 477 -9.09 -9.95 12.78
CA LEU A 477 -9.08 -10.87 11.65
C LEU A 477 -8.79 -12.31 12.12
N TYR A 478 -9.47 -13.26 11.50
CA TYR A 478 -9.17 -14.69 11.65
C TYR A 478 -7.83 -15.03 10.98
N ALA A 479 -7.13 -16.02 11.55
CA ALA A 479 -5.77 -16.39 11.12
C ALA A 479 -5.70 -16.78 9.64
N ARG A 480 -6.77 -17.40 9.13
CA ARG A 480 -6.96 -17.70 7.70
C ARG A 480 -6.73 -16.47 6.82
N LEU A 481 -7.33 -15.33 7.16
CA LEU A 481 -7.27 -14.13 6.35
C LEU A 481 -5.91 -13.43 6.52
N HIS A 482 -5.45 -13.30 7.76
CA HIS A 482 -4.10 -12.83 8.05
C HIS A 482 -3.70 -13.14 9.49
N PHE A 483 -2.53 -13.74 9.67
CA PHE A 483 -1.94 -13.98 10.99
C PHE A 483 -0.58 -13.27 11.11
N PRO A 484 -0.44 -12.26 11.99
CA PRO A 484 0.83 -11.57 12.16
C PRO A 484 1.82 -12.42 12.94
N VAL A 485 3.05 -12.56 12.41
CA VAL A 485 4.12 -13.36 13.03
C VAL A 485 4.48 -12.89 14.45
N SER A 486 4.26 -11.61 14.79
CA SER A 486 4.45 -11.11 16.15
C SER A 486 3.57 -11.81 17.20
N LYS A 487 2.46 -12.44 16.79
CA LYS A 487 1.62 -13.26 17.66
C LYS A 487 2.13 -14.70 17.80
N VAL A 488 2.92 -15.21 16.85
CA VAL A 488 3.58 -16.53 16.95
C VAL A 488 4.60 -16.54 18.08
N VAL A 489 5.44 -15.50 18.17
CA VAL A 489 6.54 -15.41 19.15
C VAL A 489 6.04 -15.19 20.59
N ARG A 490 4.82 -14.65 20.75
CA ARG A 490 4.20 -14.45 22.08
C ARG A 490 3.43 -15.67 22.60
N GLY A 491 3.25 -16.71 21.78
CA GLY A 491 2.62 -17.96 22.19
C GLY A 491 3.64 -18.92 22.80
N LYS A 492 3.63 -19.09 24.13
CA LYS A 492 4.08 -20.35 24.73
C LYS A 492 3.30 -21.49 24.05
N LYS A 493 3.99 -22.61 23.78
CA LYS A 493 3.41 -23.87 23.26
C LYS A 493 2.01 -24.10 23.85
N PRO A 494 0.98 -24.43 23.06
CA PRO A 494 -0.32 -24.78 23.61
C PRO A 494 -0.13 -26.06 24.43
N GLY A 495 -0.18 -25.92 25.75
CA GLY A 495 -0.28 -27.04 26.66
C GLY A 495 -1.58 -27.78 26.37
N ALA A 496 -1.49 -29.10 26.31
CA ALA A 496 -2.61 -30.01 26.15
C ALA A 496 -3.79 -29.55 27.01
N ALA A 497 -4.92 -29.26 26.36
CA ALA A 497 -6.19 -29.12 27.05
C ALA A 497 -6.48 -30.47 27.75
N ARG A 498 -6.47 -30.46 29.08
CA ARG A 498 -7.15 -31.51 29.86
C ARG A 498 -8.64 -31.34 29.61
N ALA A 499 -9.25 -32.41 29.09
CA ALA A 499 -10.67 -32.62 29.22
C ALA A 499 -10.99 -32.78 30.71
N GLU A 500 -11.96 -32.02 31.19
CA GLU A 500 -12.74 -32.36 32.38
C GLU A 500 -14.20 -32.49 31.93
N GLU A 501 -14.85 -33.47 32.56
CA GLU A 501 -16.14 -34.11 32.25
C GLU A 501 -17.35 -33.19 32.10
#